data_AF-A0A256XR28-F1
#
_entry.id   AF-A0A256XR28-F1
#
_cell.length_a   1.000
_cell.length_b   1.000
_cell.length_c   1.000
_cell.angle_alpha   90.00
_cell.angle_beta   90.00
_cell.angle_gamma   90.00
#
_symmetry.space_group_name_H-M   'P 1'
#
loop_
_entity.id
_entity.type
_entity.pdbx_description
1 polymer ?
#
loop_
_entity_poly.entity_id
_entity_poly.type
_entity_poly.pdbx_seq_one_letter_code
_entity_poly.pdbx_strand_id
1 'polypeptide(L)'
;MKIKSYDFKLKLYDPKNMDIDVKTLVYSVVDDEISEIKGSDEPITLDDFIDFDREFSNNILITFTDAIHGEFKGVRKTHVVEGKPRFILKVYLIRLNGEKHRLYRVLRIKDSGLEDIYMDRLYEPKPEKTRIENVSKIIGLPPSKLPFSLGSKS
;
A
#
# COMPACT_ATOMS: atom_id res chain seq x y z
N MET A 1 -13.42 8.77 8.34
CA MET A 1 -13.70 7.44 7.75
C MET A 1 -12.66 6.43 8.23
N LYS A 2 -12.89 5.11 8.12
CA LYS A 2 -11.87 4.10 8.46
C LYS A 2 -11.28 3.49 7.19
N ILE A 3 -9.95 3.38 7.14
CA ILE A 3 -9.20 2.72 6.06
C ILE A 3 -8.49 1.51 6.64
N LYS A 4 -8.56 0.38 5.94
CA LYS A 4 -7.77 -0.81 6.29
C LYS A 4 -6.46 -0.80 5.52
N SER A 5 -5.39 -1.31 6.12
CA SER A 5 -4.18 -1.74 5.43
C SER A 5 -3.62 -3.00 6.08
N TYR A 6 -2.59 -3.58 5.49
CA TYR A 6 -2.02 -4.85 5.95
C TYR A 6 -0.50 -4.77 6.02
N ASP A 7 0.04 -5.28 7.11
CA ASP A 7 1.45 -5.61 7.24
C ASP A 7 1.55 -7.13 7.36
N PHE A 8 2.37 -7.77 6.53
CA PHE A 8 2.48 -9.23 6.56
C PHE A 8 3.82 -9.74 6.06
N LYS A 9 4.14 -10.96 6.49
CA LYS A 9 5.17 -11.82 5.95
C LYS A 9 4.51 -13.07 5.39
N LEU A 10 4.96 -13.48 4.22
CA LEU A 10 4.50 -14.70 3.57
C LEU A 10 5.71 -15.43 2.98
N LYS A 11 5.78 -16.73 3.27
CA LYS A 11 6.73 -17.62 2.63
C LYS A 11 6.00 -18.74 1.90
N LEU A 12 6.33 -18.93 0.62
CA LEU A 12 5.82 -19.98 -0.26
C LEU A 12 6.97 -20.89 -0.67
N TYR A 13 6.71 -22.19 -0.76
CA TYR A 13 7.73 -23.20 -1.06
C TYR A 13 7.51 -23.90 -2.42
N ASP A 14 6.26 -24.12 -2.83
CA ASP A 14 5.89 -24.85 -4.05
C ASP A 14 4.59 -24.24 -4.63
N PRO A 15 4.48 -23.99 -5.96
CA PRO A 15 5.51 -24.07 -7.01
C PRO A 15 6.41 -22.84 -7.08
N LYS A 16 6.10 -21.80 -6.32
CA LYS A 16 6.89 -20.57 -6.25
C LYS A 16 7.63 -20.53 -4.93
N ASN A 17 8.97 -20.53 -5.00
CA ASN A 17 9.79 -20.17 -3.85
C ASN A 17 9.80 -18.64 -3.72
N MET A 18 9.10 -18.14 -2.71
CA MET A 18 8.91 -16.70 -2.49
C MET A 18 8.96 -16.40 -0.99
N ASP A 19 9.77 -15.43 -0.61
CA ASP A 19 9.79 -14.82 0.73
C ASP A 19 9.47 -13.33 0.57
N ILE A 20 8.32 -12.90 1.09
CA ILE A 20 7.86 -11.53 0.99
C ILE A 20 7.49 -10.95 2.35
N ASP A 21 7.99 -9.74 2.62
CA ASP A 21 7.64 -8.91 3.77
C ASP A 21 7.07 -7.59 3.24
N VAL A 22 5.83 -7.26 3.62
CA VAL A 22 5.12 -6.07 3.20
C VAL A 22 4.77 -5.24 4.43
N LYS A 23 5.17 -3.96 4.40
CA LYS A 23 4.68 -2.94 5.33
C LYS A 23 3.93 -1.87 4.56
N THR A 24 2.76 -1.50 5.06
CA THR A 24 1.94 -0.46 4.45
C THR A 24 1.97 0.82 5.28
N LEU A 25 2.37 1.91 4.62
CA LEU A 25 2.23 3.27 5.16
C LEU A 25 1.02 3.93 4.50
N VAL A 26 0.22 4.64 5.28
CA VAL A 26 -1.01 5.30 4.81
C VAL A 26 -0.92 6.78 5.09
N TYR A 27 -1.23 7.60 4.09
CA TYR A 27 -1.20 9.05 4.17
C TYR A 27 -2.53 9.64 3.72
N SER A 28 -2.98 10.70 4.39
CA SER A 28 -4.08 11.56 3.94
C SER A 28 -3.53 12.80 3.25
N VAL A 29 -4.18 13.20 2.16
CA VAL A 29 -3.92 14.49 1.50
C VAL A 29 -5.11 15.41 1.74
N VAL A 30 -4.91 16.44 2.55
CA VAL A 30 -5.89 17.48 2.88
C VAL A 30 -5.33 18.80 2.36
N ASP A 31 -6.08 19.48 1.50
CA ASP A 31 -5.63 20.69 0.80
C ASP A 31 -4.24 20.49 0.16
N ASP A 32 -3.22 21.24 0.60
CA ASP A 32 -1.85 21.20 0.08
C ASP A 32 -0.85 20.50 1.04
N GLU A 33 -1.37 19.69 1.96
CA GLU A 33 -0.61 18.97 2.99
C GLU A 33 -0.83 17.46 2.91
N ILE A 34 0.24 16.72 3.23
CA ILE A 34 0.23 15.28 3.34
C ILE A 34 0.68 14.87 4.75
N SER A 35 -0.06 13.98 5.38
CA SER A 35 0.23 13.52 6.74
C SER A 35 0.05 12.02 6.85
N GLU A 36 0.94 11.36 7.59
CA GLU A 36 0.83 9.93 7.85
C GLU A 36 -0.32 9.66 8.83
N ILE A 37 -1.14 8.66 8.52
CA ILE A 37 -2.23 8.20 9.37
C ILE A 37 -1.77 6.94 10.07
N LYS A 38 -1.57 7.00 11.39
CA LYS A 38 -1.25 5.82 12.18
C LYS A 38 -2.46 4.89 12.26
N GLY A 39 -2.20 3.60 12.18
CA GLY A 39 -3.22 2.56 12.31
C GLY A 39 -3.06 1.81 13.63
N SER A 40 -4.16 1.27 14.15
CA SER A 40 -4.14 0.30 15.24
C SER A 40 -4.03 -1.11 14.67
N ASP A 41 -3.12 -1.91 15.23
CA ASP A 41 -2.95 -3.31 14.84
C ASP A 41 -4.09 -4.17 15.38
N GLU A 42 -4.64 -5.00 14.51
CA GLU A 42 -5.73 -5.92 14.79
C GLU A 42 -5.44 -7.28 14.12
N PRO A 43 -5.87 -8.41 14.71
CA PRO A 43 -5.75 -9.71 14.07
C PRO A 43 -6.48 -9.75 12.73
N ILE A 44 -5.90 -10.43 11.74
CA ILE A 44 -6.57 -10.68 10.46
C ILE A 44 -7.66 -11.72 10.67
N THR A 45 -8.86 -11.43 10.18
CA THR A 45 -10.02 -12.32 10.20
C THR A 45 -10.32 -12.84 8.79
N LEU A 46 -11.16 -13.87 8.68
CA LEU A 46 -11.56 -14.42 7.37
C LEU A 46 -12.21 -13.37 6.47
N ASP A 47 -13.01 -12.45 7.03
CA ASP A 47 -13.67 -11.39 6.28
C ASP A 47 -12.69 -10.40 5.65
N ASP A 48 -11.48 -10.28 6.23
CA ASP A 48 -10.44 -9.39 5.71
C ASP A 48 -9.78 -9.94 4.45
N PHE A 49 -9.93 -11.24 4.14
CA PHE A 49 -9.30 -11.82 2.96
C PHE A 49 -9.87 -11.29 1.64
N ILE A 50 -11.13 -10.87 1.61
CA ILE A 50 -11.73 -10.22 0.44
C ILE A 50 -11.05 -8.86 0.19
N ASP A 51 -10.83 -8.09 1.26
CA ASP A 51 -10.14 -6.81 1.18
C ASP A 51 -8.65 -6.98 0.87
N PHE A 52 -8.02 -8.02 1.41
CA PHE A 52 -6.64 -8.40 1.14
C PHE A 52 -6.44 -8.72 -0.35
N ASP A 53 -7.30 -9.54 -0.95
CA ASP A 53 -7.26 -9.85 -2.38
C ASP A 53 -7.43 -8.61 -3.24
N ARG A 54 -8.43 -7.77 -2.93
CA ARG A 54 -8.61 -6.47 -3.60
C ARG A 54 -7.39 -5.57 -3.44
N GLU A 55 -6.63 -5.75 -2.37
CA GLU A 55 -5.43 -4.97 -2.11
C GLU A 55 -4.19 -5.47 -2.86
N PHE A 56 -3.99 -6.78 -2.94
CA PHE A 56 -2.70 -7.36 -3.35
C PHE A 56 -2.70 -8.18 -4.65
N SER A 57 -3.85 -8.70 -5.07
CA SER A 57 -3.96 -9.56 -6.27
C SER A 57 -3.43 -8.88 -7.52
N ASN A 58 -3.66 -7.57 -7.66
CA ASN A 58 -3.38 -6.82 -8.89
C ASN A 58 -2.08 -6.01 -8.85
N ASN A 59 -1.42 -5.90 -7.69
CA ASN A 59 -0.16 -5.13 -7.58
C ASN A 59 1.06 -6.04 -7.34
N ILE A 60 0.97 -7.03 -6.46
CA ILE A 60 2.09 -7.92 -6.11
C ILE A 60 1.79 -9.39 -6.43
N LEU A 61 0.62 -9.66 -7.03
CA LEU A 61 0.17 -10.99 -7.45
C LEU A 61 0.12 -12.01 -6.30
N ILE A 62 -0.30 -11.55 -5.11
CA ILE A 62 -0.54 -12.39 -3.94
C ILE A 62 -2.03 -12.34 -3.60
N THR A 63 -2.57 -13.51 -3.31
CA THR A 63 -3.97 -13.72 -2.94
C THR A 63 -4.07 -14.36 -1.56
N PHE A 64 -5.28 -14.43 -1.03
CA PHE A 64 -5.56 -15.17 0.19
C PHE A 64 -5.23 -16.66 0.06
N THR A 65 -5.31 -17.23 -1.16
CA THR A 65 -4.95 -18.64 -1.41
C THR A 65 -3.48 -18.87 -1.07
N ASP A 66 -2.61 -17.94 -1.49
CA ASP A 66 -1.19 -17.97 -1.15
C ASP A 66 -1.00 -17.83 0.37
N ALA A 67 -1.76 -16.94 1.02
CA ALA A 67 -1.71 -16.76 2.48
C ALA A 67 -2.14 -18.01 3.26
N ILE A 68 -3.14 -18.76 2.78
CA ILE A 68 -3.62 -19.99 3.43
C ILE A 68 -2.64 -21.15 3.24
N HIS A 69 -2.06 -21.29 2.05
CA HIS A 69 -1.18 -22.42 1.73
C HIS A 69 0.31 -22.16 2.07
N GLY A 70 0.68 -20.90 2.33
CA GLY A 70 2.02 -20.52 2.75
C GLY A 70 2.18 -20.35 4.26
N GLU A 71 3.40 -19.99 4.67
CA GLU A 71 3.67 -19.53 6.04
C GLU A 71 3.33 -18.04 6.14
N PHE A 72 2.06 -17.75 6.42
CA PHE A 72 1.57 -16.39 6.58
C PHE A 72 1.60 -15.91 8.04
N LYS A 73 2.12 -14.69 8.24
CA LYS A 73 2.02 -13.95 9.50
C LYS A 73 1.73 -12.50 9.18
N GLY A 74 0.61 -11.95 9.65
CA GLY A 74 0.26 -10.57 9.37
C GLY A 74 -0.70 -9.97 10.37
N VAL A 75 -0.85 -8.65 10.27
CA VAL A 75 -1.80 -7.85 11.02
C VAL A 75 -2.58 -6.97 10.06
N ARG A 76 -3.86 -6.76 10.38
CA ARG A 76 -4.65 -5.70 9.77
C ARG A 76 -4.41 -4.43 10.57
N LYS A 77 -4.25 -3.31 9.88
CA LYS A 77 -4.26 -1.98 10.49
C LYS A 77 -5.53 -1.23 10.14
N THR A 78 -6.17 -0.66 11.16
CA THR A 78 -7.30 0.25 10.96
C THR A 78 -6.84 1.68 11.19
N HIS A 79 -6.96 2.52 10.16
CA HIS A 79 -6.57 3.93 10.17
C HIS A 79 -7.82 4.79 10.27
N VAL A 80 -7.89 5.64 11.29
CA VAL A 80 -8.96 6.63 11.43
C VAL A 80 -8.54 7.88 10.66
N VAL A 81 -9.26 8.19 9.61
CA VAL A 81 -9.02 9.37 8.77
C VAL A 81 -9.81 10.55 9.32
N GLU A 82 -9.08 11.57 9.73
CA GLU A 82 -9.60 12.86 10.20
C GLU A 82 -9.68 13.88 9.05
N GLY A 83 -10.48 14.94 9.24
CA GLY A 83 -10.67 15.99 8.25
C GLY A 83 -11.49 15.57 7.01
N LYS A 84 -11.28 16.29 5.90
CA LYS A 84 -11.92 16.04 4.59
C LYS A 84 -10.86 15.82 3.51
N PRO A 85 -10.07 14.74 3.58
CA PRO A 85 -9.04 14.49 2.58
C PRO A 85 -9.65 14.23 1.20
N ARG A 86 -8.94 14.67 0.16
CA ARG A 86 -9.31 14.40 -1.23
C ARG A 86 -8.75 13.06 -1.70
N PHE A 87 -7.59 12.69 -1.15
CA PHE A 87 -6.88 11.47 -1.52
C PHE A 87 -6.34 10.74 -0.29
N ILE A 88 -6.27 9.41 -0.41
CA ILE A 88 -5.47 8.54 0.43
C ILE A 88 -4.33 7.98 -0.41
N LEU A 89 -3.11 8.09 0.09
CA LEU A 89 -1.93 7.50 -0.52
C LEU A 89 -1.46 6.34 0.34
N LYS A 90 -1.42 5.14 -0.25
CA LYS A 90 -0.78 3.97 0.35
C LYS A 90 0.60 3.78 -0.28
N VAL A 91 1.59 3.54 0.57
CA VAL A 91 2.96 3.21 0.17
C VAL A 91 3.29 1.83 0.71
N TYR A 92 3.53 0.89 -0.19
CA TYR A 92 3.92 -0.47 0.15
C TYR A 92 5.44 -0.56 0.14
N LEU A 93 6.03 -0.81 1.31
CA LEU A 93 7.44 -1.15 1.46
C LEU A 93 7.55 -2.67 1.43
N ILE A 94 8.10 -3.19 0.35
CA ILE A 94 8.14 -4.62 0.08
C ILE A 94 9.58 -5.09 0.13
N ARG A 95 9.84 -6.22 0.78
CA ARG A 95 11.06 -6.99 0.62
C ARG A 95 10.70 -8.32 -0.02
N LEU A 96 11.10 -8.55 -1.27
CA LEU A 96 10.85 -9.79 -2.01
C LEU A 96 12.17 -10.51 -2.22
N ASN A 97 12.33 -11.72 -1.67
CA ASN A 97 13.54 -12.53 -1.77
C ASN A 97 14.83 -11.74 -1.40
N GLY A 98 14.71 -10.82 -0.44
CA GLY A 98 15.79 -9.93 -0.01
C GLY A 98 15.87 -8.58 -0.73
N GLU A 99 15.26 -8.44 -1.91
CA GLU A 99 15.24 -7.19 -2.67
C GLU A 99 14.19 -6.22 -2.16
N LYS A 100 14.53 -4.93 -2.10
CA LYS A 100 13.63 -3.88 -1.62
C LYS A 100 12.88 -3.26 -2.78
N HIS A 101 11.56 -3.23 -2.68
CA HIS A 101 10.68 -2.53 -3.60
C HIS A 101 9.80 -1.55 -2.83
N ARG A 102 9.38 -0.50 -3.53
CA ARG A 102 8.42 0.47 -3.04
C ARG A 102 7.37 0.65 -4.11
N LEU A 103 6.10 0.47 -3.76
CA LEU A 103 4.96 0.65 -4.67
C LEU A 103 4.01 1.71 -4.11
N TYR A 104 3.34 2.44 -4.99
CA TYR A 104 2.39 3.48 -4.64
C TYR A 104 0.98 3.12 -5.11
N ARG A 105 -0.02 3.44 -4.29
CA ARG A 105 -1.44 3.37 -4.65
C ARG A 105 -2.14 4.63 -4.17
N VAL A 106 -2.88 5.28 -5.07
CA VAL A 106 -3.64 6.50 -4.77
C VAL A 106 -5.12 6.18 -4.90
N LEU A 107 -5.85 6.48 -3.84
CA LEU A 107 -7.29 6.36 -3.74
C LEU A 107 -7.89 7.76 -3.69
N ARG A 108 -8.89 8.04 -4.53
CA ARG A 108 -9.74 9.23 -4.43
C ARG A 108 -10.91 8.95 -3.51
N ILE A 109 -11.20 9.87 -2.60
CA ILE A 109 -12.40 9.80 -1.77
C ILE A 109 -13.57 10.38 -2.58
N LYS A 110 -14.65 9.60 -2.68
CA LYS A 110 -15.95 9.98 -3.25
C LYS A 110 -17.03 9.81 -2.19
N ASP A 111 -18.19 10.41 -2.42
CA ASP A 111 -19.36 10.25 -1.53
C ASP A 111 -19.78 8.79 -1.35
N SER A 112 -19.57 7.95 -2.38
CA SER A 112 -19.90 6.53 -2.39
C SER A 112 -18.77 5.59 -1.94
N GLY A 113 -17.60 6.12 -1.53
CA GLY A 113 -16.47 5.31 -1.08
C GLY A 113 -15.12 5.72 -1.67
N LEU A 114 -14.25 4.73 -1.92
CA LEU A 114 -12.90 4.95 -2.44
C LEU A 114 -12.80 4.48 -3.88
N GLU A 115 -12.17 5.29 -4.73
CA GLU A 115 -11.86 4.95 -6.11
C GLU A 115 -10.35 4.84 -6.29
N ASP A 116 -9.90 3.73 -6.87
CA ASP A 116 -8.53 3.59 -7.36
C ASP A 116 -8.28 4.45 -8.59
N ILE A 117 -7.36 5.40 -8.46
CA ILE A 117 -6.95 6.27 -9.57
C ILE A 117 -5.51 6.02 -10.02
N TYR A 118 -4.71 5.33 -9.19
CA TYR A 118 -3.35 4.95 -9.51
C TYR A 118 -2.92 3.76 -8.65
N MET A 119 -2.22 2.80 -9.26
CA MET A 119 -1.61 1.68 -8.56
C MET A 119 -0.40 1.18 -9.34
N ASP A 120 0.73 1.05 -8.65
CA ASP A 120 1.90 0.38 -9.20
C ASP A 120 1.73 -1.14 -9.22
N ARG A 121 2.49 -1.80 -10.09
CA ARG A 121 2.63 -3.26 -10.16
C ARG A 121 4.08 -3.66 -9.96
N LEU A 122 4.32 -4.65 -9.12
CA LEU A 122 5.65 -5.13 -8.74
C LEU A 122 6.44 -5.66 -9.92
N TYR A 123 5.77 -6.37 -10.83
CA TYR A 123 6.38 -7.05 -11.97
C TYR A 123 6.39 -6.20 -13.26
N GLU A 124 5.87 -4.98 -13.21
CA GLU A 124 5.90 -4.02 -14.32
C GLU A 124 6.31 -2.60 -13.84
N PRO A 125 7.39 -2.45 -13.04
CA PRO A 125 7.66 -1.16 -12.43
C PRO A 125 8.23 -0.18 -13.45
N LYS A 126 7.53 0.94 -13.66
CA LYS A 126 8.14 2.12 -14.28
C LYS A 126 9.29 2.64 -13.40
N PRO A 127 10.26 3.40 -13.94
CA PRO A 127 11.30 4.02 -13.15
C PRO A 127 10.72 4.79 -11.96
N GLU A 128 11.33 4.67 -10.76
CA GLU A 128 10.78 5.26 -9.53
C GLU A 128 10.49 6.75 -9.66
N LYS A 129 11.41 7.51 -10.29
CA LYS A 129 11.21 8.94 -10.57
C LYS A 129 9.90 9.20 -11.31
N THR A 130 9.60 8.44 -12.36
CA THR A 130 8.36 8.55 -13.13
C THR A 130 7.14 8.21 -12.28
N ARG A 131 7.23 7.22 -11.40
CA ARG A 131 6.14 6.83 -10.50
C ARG A 131 5.83 7.93 -9.48
N ILE A 132 6.87 8.52 -8.87
CA ILE A 132 6.74 9.66 -7.95
C ILE A 132 6.14 10.87 -8.67
N GLU A 133 6.59 11.19 -9.88
CA GLU A 133 6.04 12.28 -10.69
C GLU A 133 4.55 12.07 -11.02
N ASN A 134 4.13 10.83 -11.32
CA ASN A 134 2.72 10.52 -11.54
C ASN A 134 1.89 10.71 -10.27
N VAL A 135 2.34 10.19 -9.13
CA VAL A 135 1.67 10.38 -7.83
C VAL A 135 1.54 11.86 -7.51
N SER A 136 2.65 12.62 -7.65
CA SER A 136 2.71 14.07 -7.45
C SER A 136 1.66 14.81 -8.30
N LYS A 137 1.60 14.54 -9.61
CA LYS A 137 0.61 15.14 -10.51
C LYS A 137 -0.83 14.82 -10.11
N ILE A 138 -1.08 13.60 -9.67
CA ILE A 138 -2.42 13.14 -9.30
C ILE A 138 -2.92 13.81 -8.02
N ILE A 139 -2.08 13.86 -6.99
CA ILE A 139 -2.47 14.42 -5.68
C ILE A 139 -2.37 15.94 -5.64
N GLY A 140 -1.69 16.56 -6.61
CA GLY A 140 -1.51 18.02 -6.69
C GLY A 140 -0.37 18.56 -5.81
N LEU A 141 0.54 17.72 -5.32
CA LEU A 141 1.67 18.15 -4.49
C LEU A 141 2.99 17.97 -5.24
N PRO A 142 3.96 18.89 -5.10
CA PRO A 142 5.29 18.73 -5.69
C PRO A 142 6.00 17.48 -5.12
N PRO A 143 6.89 16.81 -5.90
CA PRO A 143 7.56 15.60 -5.44
C PRO A 143 8.32 15.77 -4.12
N SER A 144 8.86 16.96 -3.83
CA SER A 144 9.60 17.27 -2.60
C SER A 144 8.75 17.22 -1.32
N LYS A 145 7.42 17.41 -1.44
CA LYS A 145 6.48 17.29 -0.32
C LYS A 145 6.06 15.84 -0.05
N LEU A 146 6.40 14.89 -0.94
CA LEU A 146 6.08 13.49 -0.73
C LEU A 146 6.99 12.87 0.33
N PRO A 147 6.46 12.03 1.24
CA PRO A 147 7.22 11.46 2.36
C PRO A 147 8.30 10.44 1.94
N PHE A 148 8.43 10.19 0.64
CA PHE A 148 9.36 9.25 0.02
C PHE A 148 10.14 9.89 -1.14
N SER A 149 10.21 11.22 -1.17
CA SER A 149 10.90 11.96 -2.23
C SER A 149 12.38 11.56 -2.36
N LEU A 150 12.89 11.60 -3.59
CA LEU A 150 14.28 11.28 -3.93
C LEU A 150 15.22 12.25 -3.20
N GLY A 151 15.71 11.87 -2.03
CA GLY A 151 16.57 12.75 -1.21
C GLY A 151 16.62 12.43 0.27
N SER A 152 15.71 11.61 0.82
CA SER A 152 15.87 11.09 2.18
C SER A 152 16.99 10.05 2.21
N LYS A 153 18.24 10.53 2.36
CA LYS A 153 19.40 9.71 2.69
C LYS A 153 19.07 8.93 3.97
N SER A 154 19.08 7.60 3.85
CA SER A 154 19.42 6.71 4.97
C SER A 154 20.86 6.96 5.40
#